data_AF-A0A4Y3WFN5-F1
#
_entry.id   AF-A0A4Y3WFN5-F1
#
_cell.length_a   1.000
_cell.length_b   1.000
_cell.length_c   1.000
_cell.angle_alpha   90.00
_cell.angle_beta   90.00
_cell.angle_gamma   90.00
#
_symmetry.space_group_name_H-M   'P 1'
#
loop_
_entity.id
_entity.type
_entity.pdbx_description
1 polymer ?
#
loop_
_entity_poly.entity_id
_entity_poly.type
_entity_poly.pdbx_seq_one_letter_code
_entity_poly.pdbx_strand_id
1 'polypeptide(L)'
;MASLLFGFPIFFDAGFVVFLPIIFSVARRFGGSVLTYALPSAGAFAVMHAFVPPHPGPVGAAGILGADIGLVLVVGLVIGLPTWYVASYLFGLWSGRRDDVPVPELLSADGPAGGAVRTEVRTAPPRFSTVLALLLLPLVLILLNTGLNTLATAGVVDGDTTTVGALRLLGQTPVALLITVLVALVVLGRERFSRAEAESIVNSSLGPVCAIILITGAGGAFGGVLRTSGIGDALAQSLDAVGLPVIVAAFLIATALRVAQGSATVALTTTAGLVAPVVAAEALSGIDVALVVIAIAAGSTVLSHVNDSGFWLVGRFLGMDVRTTLRTWTVMETLIGLVGFALAFVASLVLESAGAGARWRGAQVRMGPCPYPALPLRPARPANPAGPPGDHPTIPTPRPGRSARYPASTVLRRRRTRTPPTRRRPRPPPRPRTRRPGPPRWAAPRPGGPGPGGGRRSPGTGTPTAARPPPRAAGCGC
;
A
#
# COMPACT_ATOMS: atom_id res chain seq x y z
N MET A 1 1.97 15.29 -15.54
CA MET A 1 1.74 16.42 -14.60
C MET A 1 0.45 16.28 -13.82
N ALA A 2 -0.74 16.37 -14.44
CA ALA A 2 -2.00 16.21 -13.70
C ALA A 2 -2.05 14.93 -12.84
N SER A 3 -1.66 13.78 -13.41
CA SER A 3 -1.60 12.51 -12.66
C SER A 3 -0.62 12.50 -11.49
N LEU A 4 0.43 13.34 -11.46
CA LEU A 4 1.31 13.45 -10.30
C LEU A 4 0.60 14.16 -9.14
N LEU A 5 -0.14 15.23 -9.45
CA LEU A 5 -0.90 16.00 -8.45
C LEU A 5 -2.04 15.16 -7.86
N PHE A 6 -2.79 14.46 -8.72
CA PHE A 6 -3.85 13.56 -8.28
C PHE A 6 -3.33 12.26 -7.69
N GLY A 7 -2.12 11.83 -8.07
CA GLY A 7 -1.49 10.65 -7.52
C GLY A 7 -0.99 10.84 -6.10
N PHE A 8 -0.86 12.07 -5.60
CA PHE A 8 -0.38 12.33 -4.24
C PHE A 8 -1.32 11.79 -3.15
N PRO A 9 -2.65 12.04 -3.15
CA PRO A 9 -3.55 11.50 -2.13
C PRO A 9 -4.40 10.32 -2.61
N ILE A 10 -4.35 9.95 -3.90
CA ILE A 10 -5.17 8.90 -4.47
C ILE A 10 -4.32 7.66 -4.73
N PHE A 11 -4.79 6.51 -4.23
CA PHE A 11 -4.19 5.21 -4.52
C PHE A 11 -4.04 4.95 -6.02
N PHE A 12 -2.94 4.31 -6.39
CA PHE A 12 -2.61 3.98 -7.78
C PHE A 12 -3.78 3.34 -8.54
N ASP A 13 -4.36 2.26 -8.00
CA ASP A 13 -5.43 1.50 -8.67
C ASP A 13 -6.66 2.37 -8.97
N ALA A 14 -7.15 3.09 -7.96
CA ALA A 14 -8.34 3.92 -8.10
C ALA A 14 -8.06 5.16 -8.97
N GLY A 15 -6.92 5.81 -8.74
CA GLY A 15 -6.51 7.02 -9.45
C GLY A 15 -6.30 6.77 -10.93
N PHE A 16 -5.60 5.70 -11.28
CA PHE A 16 -5.37 5.35 -12.69
C PHE A 16 -6.69 5.05 -13.41
N VAL A 17 -7.58 4.28 -12.80
CA VAL A 17 -8.90 3.95 -13.39
C VAL A 17 -9.75 5.20 -13.64
N VAL A 18 -9.75 6.16 -12.71
CA VAL A 18 -10.45 7.45 -12.87
C VAL A 18 -9.87 8.28 -14.03
N PHE A 19 -8.57 8.15 -14.31
CA PHE A 19 -7.91 8.88 -15.39
C PHE A 19 -8.06 8.21 -16.77
N LEU A 20 -8.35 6.92 -16.85
CA LEU A 20 -8.47 6.18 -18.12
C LEU A 20 -9.38 6.85 -19.17
N PRO A 21 -10.60 7.35 -18.84
CA PRO A 21 -11.45 8.01 -19.82
C PRO A 21 -10.78 9.25 -20.44
N ILE A 22 -10.04 10.03 -19.63
CA ILE A 22 -9.30 11.21 -20.07
C ILE A 22 -8.13 10.78 -20.95
N ILE A 23 -7.35 9.79 -20.51
CA ILE A 23 -6.21 9.24 -21.26
C ILE A 23 -6.67 8.77 -22.64
N PHE A 24 -7.76 8.00 -22.70
CA PHE A 24 -8.28 7.47 -23.96
C PHE A 24 -8.90 8.53 -24.85
N SER A 25 -9.56 9.53 -24.26
CA SER A 25 -10.08 10.69 -25.01
C SER A 25 -8.95 11.47 -25.69
N VAL A 26 -7.86 11.73 -24.96
CA VAL A 26 -6.65 12.38 -25.49
C VAL A 26 -5.99 11.50 -26.56
N ALA A 27 -5.82 10.21 -26.29
CA ALA A 27 -5.22 9.28 -27.24
C ALA A 27 -6.00 9.19 -28.55
N ARG A 28 -7.34 9.17 -28.51
CA ARG A 28 -8.18 9.21 -29.73
C ARG A 28 -8.07 10.53 -30.48
N ARG A 29 -7.90 11.64 -29.78
CA ARG A 29 -7.80 12.98 -30.40
C ARG A 29 -6.46 13.19 -31.10
N PHE A 30 -5.37 12.71 -30.51
CA PHE A 30 -4.02 12.93 -31.02
C PHE A 30 -3.46 11.74 -31.83
N GLY A 31 -4.08 10.57 -31.74
CA GLY A 31 -3.67 9.35 -32.43
C GLY A 31 -2.41 8.71 -31.85
N GLY A 32 -1.95 7.65 -32.51
CA GLY A 32 -0.79 6.85 -32.06
C GLY A 32 -1.13 5.88 -30.92
N SER A 33 -0.09 5.23 -30.38
CA SER A 33 -0.27 4.23 -29.33
C SER A 33 -0.80 4.85 -28.03
N VAL A 34 -1.76 4.16 -27.40
CA VAL A 34 -2.27 4.51 -26.07
C VAL A 34 -1.16 4.57 -25.01
N LEU A 35 -0.07 3.82 -25.18
CA LEU A 35 1.06 3.79 -24.26
C LEU A 35 1.74 5.16 -24.08
N THR A 36 1.77 5.97 -25.14
CA THR A 36 2.33 7.33 -25.15
C THR A 36 1.68 8.22 -24.09
N TYR A 37 0.41 7.96 -23.78
CA TYR A 37 -0.39 8.73 -22.83
C TYR A 37 -0.58 7.99 -21.50
N ALA A 38 -0.78 6.68 -21.58
CA ALA A 38 -1.07 5.84 -20.42
C ALA A 38 0.15 5.58 -19.54
N LEU A 39 1.32 5.27 -20.10
CA LEU A 39 2.52 4.97 -19.31
C LEU A 39 3.02 6.17 -18.48
N PRO A 40 3.09 7.41 -19.03
CA PRO A 40 3.44 8.55 -18.21
C PRO A 40 2.41 8.83 -17.11
N SER A 41 1.13 8.52 -17.33
CA SER A 41 0.10 8.67 -16.30
C SER A 41 0.21 7.59 -15.23
N ALA A 42 0.34 6.32 -15.63
CA ALA A 42 0.49 5.18 -14.74
C ALA A 42 1.76 5.32 -13.88
N GLY A 43 2.89 5.68 -14.49
CA GLY A 43 4.13 5.92 -13.77
C GLY A 43 4.07 7.10 -12.81
N ALA A 44 3.24 8.13 -13.08
CA ALA A 44 3.04 9.22 -12.12
C ALA A 44 2.36 8.71 -10.84
N PHE A 45 1.31 7.91 -10.99
CA PHE A 45 0.65 7.28 -9.86
C PHE A 45 1.58 6.29 -9.15
N ALA A 46 2.38 5.51 -9.88
CA ALA A 46 3.31 4.53 -9.30
C ALA A 46 4.40 5.20 -8.45
N VAL A 47 5.03 6.26 -8.97
CA VAL A 47 6.04 7.04 -8.24
C VAL A 47 5.44 7.67 -6.98
N MET A 48 4.28 8.32 -7.10
CA MET A 48 3.63 8.94 -5.93
C MET A 48 3.23 7.90 -4.89
N HIS A 49 2.69 6.76 -5.34
CA HIS A 49 2.27 5.66 -4.49
C HIS A 49 3.43 5.05 -3.70
N ALA A 50 4.59 4.88 -4.35
CA ALA A 50 5.73 4.23 -3.76
C ALA A 50 6.60 5.18 -2.93
N PHE A 51 6.77 6.45 -3.32
CA PHE A 51 7.82 7.30 -2.76
C PHE A 51 7.30 8.34 -1.76
N VAL A 52 6.01 8.68 -1.80
CA VAL A 52 5.52 9.90 -1.14
C VAL A 52 4.40 9.60 -0.13
N PRO A 53 4.57 9.96 1.16
CA PRO A 53 3.47 10.05 2.13
C PRO A 53 2.38 10.99 1.63
N PRO A 54 1.08 10.71 1.83
CA PRO A 54 0.50 9.87 2.88
C PRO A 54 0.29 8.40 2.49
N HIS A 55 0.89 7.92 1.39
CA HIS A 55 0.67 6.54 0.98
C HIS A 55 1.09 5.54 2.05
N PRO A 56 0.34 4.45 2.20
CA PRO A 56 0.53 3.52 3.30
C PRO A 56 1.91 2.89 3.37
N GLY A 57 2.52 2.60 2.21
CA GLY A 57 3.88 2.09 2.13
C GLY A 57 4.86 3.06 2.76
N PRO A 58 5.11 4.23 2.14
CA PRO A 58 5.98 5.27 2.67
C PRO A 58 5.74 5.62 4.14
N VAL A 59 4.48 5.78 4.55
CA VAL A 59 4.11 6.09 5.94
C VAL A 59 4.49 4.94 6.87
N GLY A 60 4.21 3.70 6.48
CA GLY A 60 4.55 2.51 7.25
C GLY A 60 6.06 2.32 7.41
N ALA A 61 6.85 2.43 6.32
CA ALA A 61 8.31 2.35 6.42
C ALA A 61 8.91 3.48 7.25
N ALA A 62 8.45 4.72 7.04
CA ALA A 62 8.90 5.86 7.81
C ALA A 62 8.63 5.64 9.30
N GLY A 63 7.43 5.17 9.67
CA GLY A 63 7.09 4.84 11.05
C GLY A 63 7.96 3.72 11.65
N ILE A 64 8.25 2.67 10.88
CA ILE A 64 9.09 1.55 11.34
C ILE A 64 10.56 1.96 11.53
N LEU A 65 11.09 2.80 10.62
CA LEU A 65 12.47 3.29 10.67
C LEU A 65 12.65 4.53 11.55
N GLY A 66 11.56 5.13 12.05
CA GLY A 66 11.60 6.37 12.84
C GLY A 66 11.93 7.63 12.01
N ALA A 67 11.65 7.61 10.71
CA ALA A 67 11.89 8.75 9.82
C ALA A 67 10.82 9.86 10.01
N ASP A 68 11.23 11.13 9.95
CA ASP A 68 10.28 12.24 9.88
C ASP A 68 9.49 12.18 8.56
N ILE A 69 8.17 12.06 8.65
CA ILE A 69 7.31 11.82 7.50
C ILE A 69 7.35 13.00 6.51
N GLY A 70 7.38 14.25 6.98
CA GLY A 70 7.45 15.37 6.04
C GLY A 70 8.83 15.51 5.40
N LEU A 71 9.91 15.08 6.05
CA LEU A 71 11.21 14.96 5.40
C LEU A 71 11.18 13.87 4.32
N VAL A 72 10.61 12.69 4.60
CA VAL A 72 10.38 11.65 3.59
C VAL A 72 9.52 12.17 2.44
N LEU A 73 8.52 12.99 2.72
CA LEU A 73 7.69 13.63 1.70
C LEU A 73 8.51 14.56 0.80
N VAL A 74 9.32 15.45 1.38
CA VAL A 74 10.16 16.38 0.62
C VAL A 74 11.17 15.61 -0.21
N VAL A 75 11.91 14.68 0.39
CA VAL A 75 12.91 13.86 -0.31
C VAL A 75 12.25 13.02 -1.40
N GLY A 76 11.10 12.41 -1.11
CA GLY A 76 10.31 11.62 -2.04
C GLY A 76 9.79 12.43 -3.23
N LEU A 77 9.41 13.70 -3.03
CA LEU A 77 8.99 14.59 -4.12
C LEU A 77 10.19 15.03 -4.97
N VAL A 78 11.30 15.42 -4.33
CA VAL A 78 12.53 15.87 -4.99
C VAL A 78 13.14 14.75 -5.85
N ILE A 79 13.11 13.50 -5.37
CA ILE A 79 13.59 12.33 -6.12
C ILE A 79 12.53 11.79 -7.07
N GLY A 80 11.26 11.80 -6.67
CA GLY A 80 10.16 11.22 -7.42
C GLY A 80 9.87 11.96 -8.73
N LEU A 81 9.88 13.30 -8.73
CA LEU A 81 9.63 14.09 -9.95
C LEU A 81 10.64 13.79 -11.10
N PRO A 82 11.96 13.84 -10.88
CA PRO A 82 12.93 13.46 -11.92
C PRO A 82 12.86 11.97 -12.25
N THR A 83 12.59 11.09 -11.27
CA THR A 83 12.38 9.67 -11.52
C THR A 83 11.23 9.44 -12.49
N TRP A 84 10.06 10.04 -12.24
CA TRP A 84 8.90 9.97 -13.13
C TRP A 84 9.23 10.48 -14.54
N TYR A 85 9.93 11.61 -14.63
CA TYR A 85 10.25 12.21 -15.91
C TYR A 85 11.10 11.27 -16.76
N VAL A 86 12.17 10.72 -16.18
CA VAL A 86 13.11 9.85 -16.89
C VAL A 86 12.52 8.45 -17.12
N ALA A 87 12.02 7.81 -16.07
CA ALA A 87 11.63 6.41 -16.10
C ALA A 87 10.23 6.16 -16.67
N SER A 88 9.33 7.14 -16.63
CA SER A 88 7.93 6.96 -17.06
C SER A 88 7.56 7.84 -18.24
N TYR A 89 7.86 9.14 -18.19
CA TYR A 89 7.50 10.06 -19.27
C TYR A 89 8.33 9.79 -20.53
N LEU A 90 9.66 9.87 -20.45
CA LEU A 90 10.54 9.62 -21.60
C LEU A 90 10.42 8.16 -22.09
N PHE A 91 10.37 7.20 -21.18
CA PHE A 91 10.14 5.80 -21.53
C PHE A 91 8.77 5.58 -22.19
N GLY A 92 7.71 6.22 -21.71
CA GLY A 92 6.37 6.13 -22.29
C GLY A 92 6.32 6.68 -23.72
N LEU A 93 7.00 7.79 -23.99
CA LEU A 93 7.16 8.34 -25.35
C LEU A 93 7.94 7.39 -26.26
N TRP A 94 8.98 6.74 -25.73
CA TRP A 94 9.79 5.79 -26.47
C TRP A 94 9.04 4.48 -26.77
N SER A 95 8.38 3.91 -25.75
CA SER A 95 7.61 2.67 -25.86
C SER A 95 6.40 2.84 -26.77
N GLY A 96 5.68 3.97 -26.67
CA GLY A 96 4.54 4.27 -27.53
C GLY A 96 4.89 4.47 -29.02
N ARG A 97 6.17 4.67 -29.37
CA ARG A 97 6.65 4.65 -30.76
C ARG A 97 6.99 3.26 -31.27
N ARG A 98 7.23 2.29 -30.37
CA ARG A 98 7.73 0.95 -30.69
C ARG A 98 6.63 -0.10 -30.68
N ASP A 99 5.76 -0.04 -29.67
CA ASP A 99 4.67 -0.96 -29.46
C ASP A 99 3.35 -0.24 -29.77
N ASP A 100 2.76 -0.53 -30.93
CA ASP A 100 1.47 0.07 -31.32
C ASP A 100 0.31 -0.64 -30.65
N VAL A 101 0.00 -0.22 -29.42
CA VAL A 101 -1.20 -0.65 -28.71
C VAL A 101 -2.37 0.28 -29.05
N PRO A 102 -3.44 -0.21 -29.69
CA PRO A 102 -4.59 0.60 -30.04
C PRO A 102 -5.36 1.02 -28.78
N VAL A 103 -6.06 2.15 -28.85
CA VAL A 103 -6.92 2.59 -27.75
C VAL A 103 -8.06 1.58 -27.55
N PRO A 104 -8.20 0.96 -26.38
CA PRO A 104 -9.25 -0.03 -26.15
C PRO A 104 -10.66 0.57 -26.27
N GLU A 105 -11.57 -0.18 -26.86
CA GLU A 105 -13.00 0.19 -26.94
C GLU A 105 -13.75 0.04 -25.61
N LEU A 106 -13.09 -0.50 -24.58
CA LEU A 106 -13.67 -0.82 -23.27
C LEU A 106 -14.34 0.39 -22.57
N LEU A 107 -13.91 1.61 -22.93
CA LEU A 107 -14.47 2.88 -22.44
C LEU A 107 -14.88 3.81 -23.60
N SER A 108 -15.15 3.25 -24.78
CA SER A 108 -15.74 4.01 -25.89
C SER A 108 -17.13 4.49 -25.50
N ALA A 109 -17.40 5.77 -25.76
CA ALA A 109 -18.69 6.41 -25.47
C ALA A 109 -19.88 5.77 -26.23
N ASP A 110 -19.61 4.90 -27.21
CA ASP A 110 -20.58 4.33 -28.15
C ASP A 110 -20.85 2.82 -28.00
N GLY A 111 -20.26 2.14 -27.00
CA GLY A 111 -20.54 0.72 -26.74
C GLY A 111 -21.82 0.52 -25.89
N PRO A 112 -22.52 -0.64 -25.98
CA PRO A 112 -23.64 -0.98 -25.08
C PRO A 112 -23.20 -1.09 -23.60
N ALA A 113 -21.88 -1.10 -23.36
CA ALA A 113 -21.21 -1.06 -22.07
C ALA A 113 -20.76 0.37 -21.67
N GLY A 114 -21.28 1.41 -22.33
CA GLY A 114 -21.30 2.80 -21.85
C GLY A 114 -22.14 3.00 -20.58
N GLY A 115 -22.52 1.90 -19.92
CA GLY A 115 -22.70 1.82 -18.48
C GLY A 115 -21.38 2.01 -17.73
N ALA A 116 -20.67 3.12 -17.97
CA ALA A 116 -20.25 3.85 -16.79
C ALA A 116 -21.50 3.92 -15.94
N VAL A 117 -21.43 3.59 -14.66
CA VAL A 117 -22.44 4.05 -13.73
C VAL A 117 -22.40 5.57 -13.92
N ARG A 118 -23.22 6.09 -14.83
CA ARG A 118 -23.78 7.42 -14.77
C ARG A 118 -24.62 7.31 -13.52
N THR A 119 -23.94 7.31 -12.37
CA THR A 119 -24.49 8.00 -11.23
C THR A 119 -24.73 9.35 -11.84
N GLU A 120 -25.99 9.61 -12.19
CA GLU A 120 -26.42 10.96 -12.46
C GLU A 120 -25.90 11.74 -11.26
N VAL A 121 -24.75 12.40 -11.44
CA VAL A 121 -24.26 13.30 -10.41
C VAL A 121 -25.29 14.41 -10.49
N ARG A 122 -26.29 14.34 -9.62
CA ARG A 122 -27.45 15.23 -9.56
C ARG A 122 -27.05 16.70 -9.31
N THR A 123 -25.74 16.98 -9.24
CA THR A 123 -25.14 18.26 -8.90
C THR A 123 -23.96 18.57 -9.83
N ALA A 124 -23.78 19.86 -10.14
CA ALA A 124 -22.63 20.35 -10.91
C ALA A 124 -21.31 19.85 -10.30
N PRO A 125 -20.28 19.51 -11.10
CA PRO A 125 -18.98 19.07 -10.58
C PRO A 125 -18.37 20.09 -9.60
N PRO A 126 -17.58 19.66 -8.60
CA PRO A 126 -17.00 20.60 -7.64
C PRO A 126 -16.07 21.58 -8.34
N ARG A 127 -16.00 22.79 -7.80
CA ARG A 127 -15.07 23.81 -8.32
C ARG A 127 -13.64 23.27 -8.24
N PHE A 128 -12.84 23.56 -9.25
CA PHE A 128 -11.45 23.14 -9.31
C PHE A 128 -10.66 23.55 -8.06
N SER A 129 -10.88 24.77 -7.57
CA SER A 129 -10.25 25.27 -6.34
C SER A 129 -10.61 24.46 -5.10
N THR A 130 -11.85 23.97 -4.99
CA THR A 130 -12.29 23.11 -3.89
C THR A 130 -11.57 21.78 -3.90
N VAL A 131 -11.47 21.14 -5.08
CA VAL A 131 -10.74 19.87 -5.23
C VAL A 131 -9.26 20.09 -4.90
N LEU A 132 -8.64 21.13 -5.47
CA LEU A 132 -7.24 21.45 -5.23
C LEU A 132 -6.96 21.72 -3.74
N ALA A 133 -7.81 22.48 -3.06
CA ALA A 133 -7.67 22.75 -1.62
C ALA A 133 -7.76 21.47 -0.79
N LEU A 134 -8.70 20.56 -1.11
CA LEU A 134 -8.81 19.27 -0.42
C LEU A 134 -7.59 18.36 -0.64
N LEU A 135 -7.01 18.36 -1.85
CA LEU A 135 -5.80 17.58 -2.14
C LEU A 135 -4.56 18.15 -1.42
N LEU A 136 -4.48 19.47 -1.29
CA LEU A 136 -3.34 20.15 -0.65
C LEU A 136 -3.45 20.24 0.88
N LEU A 137 -4.66 20.16 1.45
CA LEU A 137 -4.89 20.25 2.89
C LEU A 137 -4.03 19.28 3.73
N PRO A 138 -4.01 17.95 3.47
CA PRO A 138 -3.21 17.03 4.28
C PRO A 138 -1.71 17.28 4.08
N LEU A 139 -1.29 17.70 2.89
CA LEU A 139 0.10 18.05 2.59
C LEU A 139 0.56 19.24 3.44
N VAL A 140 -0.23 20.32 3.48
CA VAL A 140 0.10 21.52 4.26
C VAL A 140 0.20 21.18 5.76
N LEU A 141 -0.73 20.35 6.28
CA LEU A 141 -0.70 19.93 7.67
C LEU A 141 0.53 19.06 7.98
N ILE A 142 0.87 18.09 7.14
CA ILE A 142 2.06 17.25 7.34
C ILE A 142 3.34 18.10 7.32
N LEU A 143 3.45 19.02 6.36
CA LEU A 143 4.58 19.95 6.26
C LEU A 143 4.66 20.92 7.44
N LEU A 144 3.52 21.31 8.03
CA LEU A 144 3.50 22.13 9.24
C LEU A 144 4.20 21.41 10.41
N ASN A 145 3.93 20.14 10.64
CA ASN A 145 4.60 19.37 11.70
C ASN A 145 6.11 19.29 11.47
N THR A 146 6.54 18.98 10.25
CA THR A 146 7.98 18.92 9.92
C THR A 146 8.65 20.29 10.00
N GLY A 147 7.97 21.35 9.57
CA GLY A 147 8.44 22.73 9.72
C GLY A 147 8.65 23.08 11.20
N LEU A 148 7.70 22.75 12.07
CA LEU A 148 7.81 22.98 13.52
C LEU A 148 8.89 22.12 14.18
N ASN A 149 9.11 20.88 13.72
CA ASN A 149 10.24 20.05 14.17
C ASN A 149 11.58 20.67 13.77
N THR A 150 11.67 21.17 12.53
CA THR A 150 12.89 21.81 12.01
C THR A 150 13.17 23.14 12.72
N LEU A 151 12.15 23.97 12.96
CA LEU A 151 12.33 25.23 13.68
C LEU A 151 12.70 25.02 15.15
N ALA A 152 12.18 23.97 15.79
CA ALA A 152 12.54 23.65 17.17
C ALA A 152 13.97 23.11 17.30
N THR A 153 14.39 22.24 16.37
CA THR A 153 15.78 21.77 16.33
C THR A 153 16.77 22.89 16.02
N ALA A 154 16.35 23.90 15.24
CA ALA A 154 17.12 25.12 14.99
C ALA A 154 17.10 26.13 16.16
N GLY A 155 16.36 25.87 17.24
CA GLY A 155 16.26 26.77 18.40
C GLY A 155 15.46 28.05 18.16
N VAL A 156 14.75 28.15 17.03
CA VAL A 156 13.92 29.32 16.67
C VAL A 156 12.59 29.32 17.43
N VAL A 157 12.08 28.13 17.75
CA VAL A 157 10.82 27.91 18.45
C VAL A 157 11.07 26.98 19.62
N ASP A 158 10.48 27.29 20.77
CA ASP A 158 10.57 26.43 21.94
C ASP A 158 9.74 25.15 21.72
N GLY A 159 10.42 24.00 21.61
CA GLY A 159 9.78 22.73 21.28
C GLY A 159 8.77 22.23 22.31
N ASP A 160 8.87 22.76 23.53
CA ASP A 160 8.10 22.31 24.70
C ASP A 160 6.84 23.14 24.96
N THR A 161 6.59 24.19 24.16
CA THR A 161 5.35 24.95 24.32
C THR A 161 4.13 24.12 23.90
N THR A 162 3.08 24.15 24.73
CA THR A 162 1.81 23.45 24.47
C THR A 162 1.23 23.79 23.10
N THR A 163 1.40 25.03 22.64
CA THR A 163 0.98 25.48 21.30
C THR A 163 1.70 24.73 20.18
N VAL A 164 3.03 24.54 20.31
CA VAL A 164 3.84 23.80 19.34
C VAL A 164 3.45 22.32 19.34
N GLY A 165 3.24 21.74 20.52
CA GLY A 165 2.72 20.38 20.65
C GLY A 165 1.36 20.20 19.99
N ALA A 166 0.43 21.14 20.18
CA ALA A 166 -0.89 21.12 19.55
C ALA A 166 -0.80 21.24 18.02
N LEU A 167 0.04 22.14 17.49
CA LEU A 167 0.23 22.31 16.06
C LEU A 167 0.92 21.09 15.42
N ARG A 168 1.87 20.45 16.12
CA ARG A 168 2.50 19.18 15.70
C ARG A 168 1.47 18.05 15.62
N LEU A 169 0.56 17.96 16.60
CA LEU A 169 -0.52 16.97 16.57
C LEU A 169 -1.39 17.11 15.32
N LEU A 170 -1.74 18.35 14.92
CA LEU A 170 -2.52 18.60 13.70
C LEU A 170 -1.81 18.13 12.43
N GLY A 171 -0.47 18.18 12.42
CA GLY A 171 0.34 17.73 11.29
C GLY A 171 0.75 16.26 11.33
N GLN A 172 0.39 15.50 12.37
CA GLN A 172 0.58 14.04 12.36
C GLN A 172 -0.24 13.43 11.23
N THR A 173 0.34 12.51 10.46
CA THR A 173 -0.30 11.96 9.24
C THR A 173 -1.70 11.40 9.48
N PRO A 174 -1.97 10.59 10.52
CA PRO A 174 -3.33 10.11 10.79
C PRO A 174 -4.31 11.27 11.08
N VAL A 175 -3.87 12.30 11.78
CA VAL A 175 -4.70 13.47 12.16
C VAL A 175 -4.95 14.37 10.96
N ALA A 176 -3.92 14.67 10.17
CA ALA A 176 -4.02 15.45 8.94
C ALA A 176 -4.99 14.79 7.92
N LEU A 177 -4.90 13.47 7.76
CA LEU A 177 -5.82 12.71 6.91
C LEU A 177 -7.24 12.70 7.48
N LEU A 178 -7.41 12.54 8.80
CA LEU A 178 -8.72 12.61 9.44
C LEU A 178 -9.39 13.97 9.22
N ILE A 179 -8.67 15.07 9.46
CA ILE A 179 -9.15 16.42 9.21
C ILE A 179 -9.57 16.57 7.74
N THR A 180 -8.73 16.10 6.82
CA THR A 180 -9.01 16.16 5.38
C THR A 180 -10.28 15.40 5.01
N VAL A 181 -10.49 14.20 5.56
CA VAL A 181 -11.71 13.40 5.33
C VAL A 181 -12.94 14.11 5.90
N LEU A 182 -12.87 14.67 7.11
CA LEU A 182 -13.98 15.41 7.71
C LEU A 182 -14.35 16.65 6.89
N VAL A 183 -13.35 17.42 6.45
CA VAL A 183 -13.57 18.58 5.57
C VAL A 183 -14.16 18.13 4.23
N ALA A 184 -13.69 17.04 3.64
CA ALA A 184 -14.24 16.50 2.40
C ALA A 184 -15.71 16.06 2.56
N LEU A 185 -16.07 15.41 3.67
CA LEU A 185 -17.46 15.01 3.96
C LEU A 185 -18.39 16.22 4.11
N VAL A 186 -17.92 17.32 4.70
CA VAL A 186 -18.72 18.55 4.84
C VAL A 186 -18.85 19.28 3.50
N VAL A 187 -17.73 19.47 2.80
CA VAL A 187 -17.65 20.32 1.60
C VAL A 187 -18.20 19.62 0.36
N LEU A 188 -17.97 18.31 0.21
CA LEU A 188 -18.47 17.53 -0.93
C LEU A 188 -19.72 16.73 -0.57
N GLY A 189 -19.82 16.21 0.65
CA GLY A 189 -20.91 15.33 1.07
C GLY A 189 -22.27 16.01 1.16
N ARG A 190 -22.35 17.18 1.82
CA ARG A 190 -23.63 17.84 2.17
C ARG A 190 -24.55 18.13 0.99
N GLU A 191 -23.98 18.50 -0.15
CA GLU A 191 -24.75 18.93 -1.32
C GLU A 191 -24.95 17.80 -2.34
N ARG A 192 -24.13 16.74 -2.28
CA ARG A 192 -24.00 15.77 -3.38
C ARG A 192 -24.47 14.37 -3.03
N PHE A 193 -24.40 13.99 -1.76
CA PHE A 193 -24.67 12.63 -1.31
C PHE A 193 -25.69 12.65 -0.17
N SER A 194 -26.62 11.71 -0.19
CA SER A 194 -27.42 11.40 0.99
C SER A 194 -26.53 10.84 2.11
N ARG A 195 -27.02 10.88 3.35
CA ARG A 195 -26.27 10.32 4.50
C ARG A 195 -25.91 8.84 4.30
N ALA A 196 -26.82 8.06 3.71
CA ALA A 196 -26.61 6.64 3.43
C ALA A 196 -25.54 6.40 2.35
N GLU A 197 -25.51 7.23 1.30
CA GLU A 197 -24.47 7.15 0.27
C GLU A 197 -23.10 7.54 0.83
N ALA A 198 -23.03 8.61 1.62
CA ALA A 198 -21.80 9.03 2.27
C ALA A 198 -21.26 7.94 3.23
N GLU A 199 -22.15 7.31 4.01
CA GLU A 199 -21.80 6.18 4.87
C GLU A 199 -21.27 4.98 4.05
N SER A 200 -21.92 4.64 2.94
CA SER A 200 -21.48 3.56 2.06
C SER A 200 -20.08 3.82 1.47
N ILE A 201 -19.81 5.06 1.05
CA ILE A 201 -18.49 5.47 0.54
C ILE A 201 -17.41 5.32 1.62
N VAL A 202 -17.67 5.81 2.83
CA VAL A 202 -16.71 5.69 3.95
C VAL A 202 -16.49 4.22 4.32
N ASN A 203 -17.55 3.41 4.40
CA ASN A 203 -17.46 1.98 4.71
C ASN A 203 -16.66 1.21 3.66
N SER A 204 -16.73 1.59 2.38
CA SER A 204 -15.94 0.96 1.31
C SER A 204 -14.43 1.14 1.48
N SER A 205 -14.00 2.14 2.26
CA SER A 205 -12.58 2.42 2.54
C SER A 205 -11.99 1.54 3.65
N LEU A 206 -12.83 0.85 4.45
CA LEU A 206 -12.37 0.03 5.57
C LEU A 206 -11.48 -1.14 5.12
N GLY A 207 -11.83 -1.80 4.01
CA GLY A 207 -11.08 -2.95 3.48
C GLY A 207 -9.60 -2.62 3.22
N PRO A 208 -9.31 -1.60 2.37
CA PRO A 208 -7.94 -1.14 2.13
C PRO A 208 -7.19 -0.74 3.41
N VAL A 209 -7.86 -0.02 4.33
CA VAL A 209 -7.26 0.44 5.60
C VAL A 209 -6.86 -0.72 6.51
N CYS A 210 -7.71 -1.75 6.63
CA CYS A 210 -7.43 -2.92 7.47
C CYS A 210 -6.14 -3.64 7.05
N ALA A 211 -5.93 -3.82 5.74
CA ALA A 211 -4.71 -4.46 5.24
C ALA A 211 -3.45 -3.70 5.65
N ILE A 212 -3.48 -2.37 5.55
CA ILE A 212 -2.37 -1.48 5.90
C ILE A 212 -2.02 -1.59 7.38
N ILE A 213 -3.02 -1.50 8.26
CA ILE A 213 -2.85 -1.58 9.70
C ILE A 213 -2.23 -2.93 10.08
N LEU A 214 -2.76 -4.03 9.52
CA LEU A 214 -2.25 -5.38 9.79
C LEU A 214 -0.81 -5.57 9.32
N ILE A 215 -0.48 -5.13 8.10
CA ILE A 215 0.88 -5.25 7.55
C ILE A 215 1.87 -4.40 8.33
N THR A 216 1.50 -3.16 8.68
CA THR A 216 2.37 -2.25 9.45
C THR A 216 2.60 -2.77 10.87
N GLY A 217 1.54 -3.22 11.54
CA GLY A 217 1.63 -3.85 12.86
C GLY A 217 2.48 -5.11 12.85
N ALA A 218 2.30 -5.99 11.85
CA ALA A 218 3.11 -7.18 11.67
C ALA A 218 4.58 -6.85 11.40
N GLY A 219 4.88 -5.86 10.54
CA GLY A 219 6.24 -5.40 10.27
C GLY A 219 6.93 -4.83 11.51
N GLY A 220 6.20 -4.06 12.32
CA GLY A 220 6.70 -3.54 13.60
C GLY A 220 7.00 -4.64 14.63
N ALA A 221 6.08 -5.60 14.80
CA ALA A 221 6.27 -6.75 15.69
C ALA A 221 7.44 -7.63 15.22
N PHE A 222 7.54 -7.88 13.92
CA PHE A 222 8.64 -8.61 13.31
C PHE A 222 9.99 -7.93 13.53
N GLY A 223 10.08 -6.61 13.29
CA GLY A 223 11.27 -5.82 13.61
C GLY A 223 11.63 -5.86 15.09
N GLY A 224 10.62 -5.88 15.98
CA GLY A 224 10.81 -6.08 17.42
C GLY A 224 11.47 -7.41 17.76
N VAL A 225 10.99 -8.52 17.17
CA VAL A 225 11.59 -9.85 17.34
C VAL A 225 13.02 -9.91 16.80
N LEU A 226 13.31 -9.26 15.67
CA LEU A 226 14.68 -9.21 15.13
C LEU A 226 15.65 -8.45 16.04
N ARG A 227 15.19 -7.38 16.69
CA ARG A 227 15.98 -6.66 17.69
C ARG A 227 16.22 -7.49 18.94
N THR A 228 15.18 -8.12 19.50
CA THR A 228 15.31 -8.87 20.76
C THR A 228 16.02 -10.21 20.61
N SER A 229 16.01 -10.82 19.42
CA SER A 229 16.71 -12.07 19.13
C SER A 229 18.22 -11.90 18.87
N GLY A 230 18.72 -10.67 18.71
CA GLY A 230 20.12 -10.39 18.33
C GLY A 230 20.44 -10.71 16.86
N ILE A 231 19.46 -11.18 16.07
CA ILE A 231 19.63 -11.42 14.63
C ILE A 231 19.91 -10.10 13.89
N GLY A 232 19.35 -8.98 14.36
CA GLY A 232 19.61 -7.66 13.82
C GLY A 232 21.11 -7.30 13.83
N ASP A 233 21.80 -7.58 14.93
CA ASP A 233 23.23 -7.29 15.07
C ASP A 233 24.08 -8.19 14.17
N ALA A 234 23.72 -9.47 14.05
CA ALA A 234 24.38 -10.40 13.14
C ALA A 234 24.19 -10.01 11.66
N LEU A 235 23.00 -9.50 11.30
CA LEU A 235 22.73 -8.98 9.96
C LEU A 235 23.54 -7.71 9.69
N ALA A 236 23.59 -6.77 10.64
CA ALA A 236 24.41 -5.56 10.53
C ALA A 236 25.89 -5.90 10.32
N GLN A 237 26.45 -6.80 11.14
CA GLN A 237 27.84 -7.25 11.01
C GLN A 237 28.11 -7.96 9.68
N SER A 238 27.15 -8.74 9.17
CA SER A 238 27.30 -9.41 7.87
C SER A 238 27.31 -8.41 6.71
N LEU A 239 26.47 -7.38 6.77
CA LEU A 239 26.45 -6.30 5.76
C LEU A 239 27.72 -5.45 5.82
N ASP A 240 28.21 -5.15 7.02
CA ASP A 240 29.46 -4.40 7.24
C ASP A 240 30.68 -5.21 6.77
N ALA A 241 30.71 -6.53 7.01
CA ALA A 241 31.76 -7.42 6.52
C ALA A 241 31.84 -7.49 4.99
N VAL A 242 30.71 -7.29 4.28
CA VAL A 242 30.65 -7.18 2.82
C VAL A 242 30.99 -5.75 2.35
N GLY A 243 31.05 -4.78 3.26
CA GLY A 243 31.30 -3.37 2.96
C GLY A 243 30.15 -2.71 2.19
N LEU A 244 28.94 -3.26 2.26
CA LEU A 244 27.79 -2.77 1.51
C LEU A 244 27.10 -1.65 2.27
N PRO A 245 26.97 -0.43 1.71
CA PRO A 245 26.24 0.65 2.37
C PRO A 245 24.80 0.24 2.66
N VAL A 246 24.27 0.60 3.84
CA VAL A 246 22.92 0.21 4.29
C VAL A 246 21.84 0.59 3.28
N ILE A 247 21.96 1.76 2.63
CA ILE A 247 21.04 2.20 1.58
C ILE A 247 20.98 1.23 0.38
N VAL A 248 22.12 0.63 0.00
CA VAL A 248 22.22 -0.35 -1.09
C VAL A 248 21.64 -1.69 -0.64
N ALA A 249 21.97 -2.13 0.57
CA ALA A 249 21.42 -3.35 1.16
C ALA A 249 19.89 -3.28 1.23
N ALA A 250 19.36 -2.15 1.70
CA ALA A 250 17.93 -1.90 1.83
C ALA A 250 17.21 -1.96 0.47
N PHE A 251 17.79 -1.36 -0.58
CA PHE A 251 17.27 -1.47 -1.94
C PHE A 251 17.24 -2.92 -2.45
N LEU A 252 18.34 -3.66 -2.29
CA LEU A 252 18.43 -5.05 -2.78
C LEU A 252 17.47 -5.99 -2.05
N ILE A 253 17.33 -5.84 -0.73
CA ILE A 253 16.37 -6.60 0.07
C ILE A 253 14.94 -6.29 -0.39
N ALA A 254 14.61 -5.00 -0.56
CA ALA A 254 13.30 -4.58 -1.04
C ALA A 254 12.98 -5.16 -2.44
N THR A 255 13.95 -5.13 -3.35
CA THR A 255 13.80 -5.73 -4.69
C THR A 255 13.59 -7.23 -4.61
N ALA A 256 14.38 -7.96 -3.82
CA ALA A 256 14.21 -9.40 -3.67
C ALA A 256 12.82 -9.75 -3.12
N LEU A 257 12.36 -9.02 -2.10
CA LEU A 257 11.03 -9.20 -1.52
C LEU A 257 9.91 -8.81 -2.49
N ARG A 258 10.07 -7.73 -3.26
CA ARG A 258 9.10 -7.33 -4.30
C ARG A 258 8.97 -8.39 -5.39
N VAL A 259 10.09 -8.91 -5.89
CA VAL A 259 10.09 -9.97 -6.91
C VAL A 259 9.37 -11.22 -6.41
N ALA A 260 9.54 -11.57 -5.13
CA ALA A 260 8.90 -12.75 -4.55
C ALA A 260 7.40 -12.53 -4.24
N GLN A 261 7.05 -11.39 -3.62
CA GLN A 261 5.74 -11.16 -3.02
C GLN A 261 4.76 -10.43 -3.93
N GLY A 262 5.27 -9.64 -4.88
CA GLY A 262 4.47 -8.91 -5.85
C GLY A 262 3.80 -7.64 -5.33
N SER A 263 3.71 -7.37 -4.03
CA SER A 263 3.14 -6.11 -3.50
C SER A 263 4.23 -5.11 -3.08
N ALA A 264 4.17 -3.89 -3.62
CA ALA A 264 5.12 -2.82 -3.31
C ALA A 264 5.04 -2.42 -1.82
N THR A 265 3.82 -2.22 -1.31
CA THR A 265 3.58 -1.85 0.11
C THR A 265 4.07 -2.92 1.07
N VAL A 266 3.83 -4.20 0.78
CA VAL A 266 4.29 -5.31 1.65
C VAL A 266 5.81 -5.44 1.60
N ALA A 267 6.41 -5.40 0.42
CA ALA A 267 7.87 -5.49 0.28
C ALA A 267 8.58 -4.33 1.01
N LEU A 268 8.04 -3.11 0.86
CA LEU A 268 8.56 -1.90 1.49
C LEU A 268 8.49 -1.97 3.02
N THR A 269 7.33 -2.30 3.59
CA THR A 269 7.14 -2.37 5.05
C THR A 269 7.90 -3.54 5.68
N THR A 270 7.97 -4.69 4.99
CA THR A 270 8.75 -5.84 5.45
C THR A 270 10.25 -5.53 5.46
N THR A 271 10.76 -4.86 4.41
CA THR A 271 12.16 -4.44 4.35
C THR A 271 12.48 -3.43 5.43
N ALA A 272 11.60 -2.46 5.67
CA ALA A 272 11.77 -1.51 6.77
C ALA A 272 11.90 -2.25 8.12
N GLY A 273 11.08 -3.29 8.36
CA GLY A 273 11.20 -4.13 9.56
C GLY A 273 12.53 -4.87 9.68
N LEU A 274 13.05 -5.37 8.55
CA LEU A 274 14.35 -6.07 8.48
C LEU A 274 15.54 -5.13 8.71
N VAL A 275 15.48 -3.93 8.16
CA VAL A 275 16.59 -2.95 8.16
C VAL A 275 16.54 -2.04 9.39
N ALA A 276 15.40 -1.95 10.10
CA ALA A 276 15.25 -1.14 11.31
C ALA A 276 16.33 -1.36 12.38
N PRO A 277 16.74 -2.59 12.73
CA PRO A 277 17.82 -2.79 13.71
C PRO A 277 19.15 -2.19 13.24
N VAL A 278 19.46 -2.33 11.94
CA VAL A 278 20.70 -1.82 11.34
C VAL A 278 20.69 -0.30 11.32
N VAL A 279 19.58 0.32 10.89
CA VAL A 279 19.39 1.78 10.89
C VAL A 279 19.44 2.36 12.30
N ALA A 280 18.97 1.65 13.32
CA ALA A 280 19.03 2.10 14.71
C ALA A 280 20.41 1.95 15.34
N ALA A 281 21.20 0.97 14.88
CA ALA A 281 22.59 0.79 15.31
C ALA A 281 23.52 1.86 14.72
N GLU A 282 23.20 2.33 13.51
CA GLU A 282 23.89 3.43 12.84
C GLU A 282 23.36 4.79 13.33
N ALA A 283 24.24 5.72 13.71
CA ALA A 283 23.84 7.07 14.13
C ALA A 283 23.50 7.97 12.93
N LEU A 284 22.53 7.54 12.12
CA LEU A 284 22.10 8.20 10.89
C LEU A 284 21.37 9.52 11.18
N SER A 285 21.61 10.52 10.34
CA SER A 285 20.84 11.77 10.39
C SER A 285 19.39 11.56 9.92
N GLY A 286 18.48 12.50 10.22
CA GLY A 286 17.09 12.40 9.77
C GLY A 286 16.95 12.28 8.25
N ILE A 287 17.81 12.96 7.48
CA ILE A 287 17.81 12.90 6.02
C ILE A 287 18.37 11.58 5.50
N ASP A 288 19.35 10.99 6.19
CA ASP A 288 19.91 9.67 5.87
C ASP A 288 18.84 8.59 6.01
N VAL A 289 18.06 8.60 7.10
CA VAL A 289 16.94 7.67 7.29
C VAL A 289 15.86 7.88 6.23
N ALA A 290 15.55 9.14 5.87
CA ALA A 290 14.59 9.43 4.80
C ALA A 290 15.06 8.90 3.43
N LEU A 291 16.36 9.00 3.11
CA LEU A 291 16.94 8.43 1.89
C LEU A 291 16.91 6.90 1.89
N VAL A 292 17.11 6.24 3.04
CA VAL A 292 16.91 4.79 3.17
C VAL A 292 15.46 4.41 2.91
N VAL A 293 14.47 5.17 3.43
CA VAL A 293 13.06 4.94 3.11
C VAL A 293 12.81 5.02 1.59
N ILE A 294 13.38 6.03 0.91
CA ILE A 294 13.25 6.17 -0.54
C ILE A 294 13.98 5.04 -1.29
N ALA A 295 15.14 4.58 -0.81
CA ALA A 295 15.84 3.44 -1.41
C ALA A 295 15.03 2.15 -1.29
N ILE A 296 14.39 1.90 -0.14
CA ILE A 296 13.47 0.78 0.04
C ILE A 296 12.26 0.92 -0.90
N ALA A 297 11.70 2.12 -1.01
CA ALA A 297 10.59 2.41 -1.91
C ALA A 297 10.94 2.19 -3.38
N ALA A 298 12.13 2.63 -3.79
CA ALA A 298 12.65 2.38 -5.12
C ALA A 298 12.88 0.88 -5.35
N GLY A 299 13.39 0.15 -4.36
CA GLY A 299 13.56 -1.30 -4.46
C GLY A 299 12.22 -2.05 -4.56
N SER A 300 11.17 -1.53 -3.91
CA SER A 300 9.83 -2.15 -3.90
C SER A 300 9.01 -1.90 -5.18
N THR A 301 9.46 -1.07 -6.11
CA THR A 301 8.82 -0.91 -7.43
C THR A 301 9.40 -1.85 -8.48
N VAL A 302 10.68 -2.23 -8.34
CA VAL A 302 11.43 -3.02 -9.31
C VAL A 302 10.73 -4.32 -9.70
N LEU A 303 10.72 -4.61 -11.01
CA LEU A 303 10.31 -5.89 -11.59
C LEU A 303 8.86 -6.27 -11.20
N SER A 304 7.93 -5.32 -11.33
CA SER A 304 6.49 -5.60 -11.24
C SER A 304 6.05 -6.58 -12.33
N HIS A 305 5.78 -7.84 -11.96
CA HIS A 305 5.44 -8.91 -12.89
C HIS A 305 4.11 -9.58 -12.54
N VAL A 306 3.88 -10.82 -12.96
CA VAL A 306 2.60 -11.53 -12.86
C VAL A 306 2.07 -11.71 -11.43
N ASN A 307 2.89 -11.52 -10.40
CA ASN A 307 2.47 -11.55 -9.00
C ASN A 307 1.99 -10.18 -8.47
N ASP A 308 2.11 -9.12 -9.25
CA ASP A 308 1.67 -7.76 -8.89
C ASP A 308 0.26 -7.48 -9.45
N SER A 309 -0.61 -6.89 -8.63
CA SER A 309 -1.92 -6.40 -9.07
C SER A 309 -1.80 -5.28 -10.09
N GLY A 310 -0.78 -4.41 -9.98
CA GLY A 310 -0.54 -3.30 -10.91
C GLY A 310 -0.27 -3.79 -12.34
N PHE A 311 0.49 -4.88 -12.48
CA PHE A 311 0.75 -5.55 -13.76
C PHE A 311 -0.55 -5.94 -14.46
N TRP A 312 -1.47 -6.58 -13.73
CA TRP A 312 -2.75 -7.01 -14.28
C TRP A 312 -3.72 -5.86 -14.53
N LEU A 313 -3.71 -4.85 -13.66
CA LEU A 313 -4.56 -3.68 -13.78
C LEU A 313 -4.23 -2.92 -15.07
N VAL A 314 -2.97 -2.54 -15.25
CA VAL A 314 -2.53 -1.80 -16.44
C VAL A 314 -2.65 -2.65 -17.70
N GLY A 315 -2.22 -3.92 -17.66
CA GLY A 315 -2.34 -4.83 -18.79
C GLY A 315 -3.77 -4.97 -19.30
N ARG A 316 -4.73 -5.20 -18.38
CA ARG A 316 -6.15 -5.38 -18.76
C ARG A 316 -6.80 -4.10 -19.25
N PHE A 317 -6.58 -2.98 -18.56
CA PHE A 317 -7.22 -1.72 -18.95
C PHE A 317 -6.69 -1.18 -20.27
N LEU A 318 -5.41 -1.41 -20.58
CA LEU A 318 -4.82 -1.01 -21.85
C LEU A 318 -4.96 -2.07 -22.97
N GLY A 319 -5.61 -3.20 -22.69
CA GLY A 319 -5.81 -4.26 -23.69
C GLY A 319 -4.53 -4.97 -24.12
N MET A 320 -3.50 -4.98 -23.28
CA MET A 320 -2.19 -5.59 -23.56
C MET A 320 -2.19 -7.08 -23.21
N ASP A 321 -1.50 -7.88 -24.00
CA ASP A 321 -1.16 -9.26 -23.64
C ASP A 321 0.01 -9.29 -22.63
N VAL A 322 0.28 -10.46 -22.05
CA VAL A 322 1.31 -10.64 -21.03
C VAL A 322 2.70 -10.26 -21.54
N ARG A 323 3.04 -10.59 -22.79
CA ARG A 323 4.35 -10.28 -23.35
C ARG A 323 4.54 -8.78 -23.49
N THR A 324 3.52 -8.08 -24.00
CA THR A 324 3.56 -6.62 -24.15
C THR A 324 3.63 -5.96 -22.77
N THR A 325 2.83 -6.41 -21.81
CA THR A 325 2.85 -5.87 -20.44
C THR A 325 4.22 -6.05 -19.76
N LEU A 326 4.88 -7.19 -19.94
CA LEU A 326 6.25 -7.41 -19.44
C LEU A 326 7.28 -6.48 -20.11
N ARG A 327 7.10 -6.13 -21.37
CA ARG A 327 8.03 -5.23 -22.11
C ARG A 327 7.81 -3.76 -21.81
N THR A 328 6.60 -3.38 -21.42
CA THR A 328 6.22 -1.98 -21.19
C THR A 328 6.17 -1.69 -19.69
N TRP A 329 5.17 -2.22 -18.99
CA TRP A 329 4.93 -1.97 -17.57
C TRP A 329 6.07 -2.44 -16.67
N THR A 330 6.50 -3.70 -16.79
CA THR A 330 7.56 -4.24 -15.92
C THR A 330 8.89 -3.51 -16.14
N VAL A 331 9.19 -3.12 -17.37
CA VAL A 331 10.38 -2.32 -17.68
C VAL A 331 10.27 -0.92 -17.10
N MET A 332 9.12 -0.24 -17.25
CA MET A 332 8.88 1.08 -16.67
C MET A 332 9.03 1.06 -15.15
N GLU A 333 8.41 0.11 -14.45
CA GLU A 333 8.51 -0.05 -12.99
C GLU A 333 9.96 -0.32 -12.55
N THR A 334 10.69 -1.13 -13.32
CA THR A 334 12.11 -1.38 -13.08
C THR A 334 12.94 -0.11 -13.27
N LEU A 335 12.66 0.70 -14.29
CA LEU A 335 13.31 1.99 -14.48
C LEU A 335 12.98 2.96 -13.35
N ILE A 336 11.73 3.00 -12.86
CA ILE A 336 11.34 3.82 -11.72
C ILE A 336 12.19 3.46 -10.50
N GLY A 337 12.29 2.17 -10.20
CA GLY A 337 13.09 1.69 -9.08
C GLY A 337 14.58 1.97 -9.23
N LEU A 338 15.16 1.72 -10.42
CA LEU A 338 16.58 1.96 -10.65
C LEU A 338 16.95 3.45 -10.65
N VAL A 339 16.15 4.30 -11.30
CA VAL A 339 16.40 5.75 -11.33
C VAL A 339 16.16 6.37 -9.96
N GLY A 340 15.08 5.98 -9.27
CA GLY A 340 14.79 6.45 -7.92
C GLY A 340 15.89 6.08 -6.93
N PHE A 341 16.38 4.84 -6.99
CA PHE A 341 17.51 4.40 -6.18
C PHE A 341 18.80 5.14 -6.54
N ALA A 342 19.12 5.27 -7.82
CA ALA A 342 20.33 5.97 -8.26
C ALA A 342 20.36 7.43 -7.75
N LEU A 343 19.22 8.13 -7.84
CA LEU A 343 19.11 9.49 -7.32
C LEU A 343 19.21 9.55 -5.79
N ALA A 344 18.57 8.62 -5.07
CA ALA A 344 18.69 8.53 -3.61
C ALA A 344 20.13 8.23 -3.16
N PHE A 345 20.81 7.33 -3.86
CA PHE A 345 22.19 6.95 -3.58
C PHE A 345 23.17 8.09 -3.90
N VAL A 346 22.99 8.80 -5.01
CA VAL A 346 23.79 9.98 -5.31
C VAL A 346 23.55 11.07 -4.26
N ALA A 347 22.30 11.29 -3.84
CA ALA A 347 21.98 12.23 -2.79
C ALA A 347 22.66 11.87 -1.46
N SER A 348 22.68 10.57 -1.08
CA SER A 348 23.38 10.14 0.14
C SER A 348 24.88 10.39 0.08
N LEU A 349 25.51 10.16 -1.08
CA LEU A 349 26.95 10.41 -1.26
C LEU A 349 27.29 11.92 -1.21
N VAL A 350 26.44 12.76 -1.81
CA VAL A 350 26.64 14.21 -1.81
C VAL A 350 26.52 14.76 -0.38
N LEU A 351 25.53 14.32 0.38
CA LEU A 351 25.34 14.76 1.77
C LEU A 351 26.47 14.31 2.69
N GLU A 352 27.03 13.11 2.46
CA GLU A 352 28.23 12.64 3.16
C GLU A 352 29.44 13.54 2.85
N SER A 353 29.62 13.94 1.58
CA SER A 353 30.72 14.83 1.17
C SER A 353 30.60 16.27 1.70
N ALA A 354 29.36 16.73 1.96
CA ALA A 354 29.07 18.05 2.51
C ALA A 354 29.17 18.12 4.04
N GLY A 355 29.49 17.01 4.72
CA GLY A 355 29.57 16.94 6.19
C GLY A 355 28.22 16.98 6.90
N ALA A 356 27.11 16.82 6.17
CA ALA A 356 25.75 16.87 6.68
C ALA A 356 25.12 15.48 6.93
N GLY A 357 25.75 14.39 6.45
CA GLY A 357 25.31 13.01 6.63
C GLY A 357 26.26 12.17 7.48
N ALA A 358 25.73 11.11 8.09
CA ALA A 358 26.54 10.10 8.77
C ALA A 358 27.44 9.37 7.75
N ARG A 359 28.65 8.98 8.18
CA ARG A 359 29.58 8.24 7.30
C ARG A 359 29.04 6.83 7.07
N TRP A 360 28.46 6.60 5.90
CA TRP A 360 27.94 5.29 5.45
C TRP A 360 29.03 4.23 5.24
N ARG A 361 30.30 4.64 5.33
CA ARG A 361 31.45 3.74 5.33
C ARG A 361 31.69 3.28 6.75
N GLY A 362 31.32 2.03 7.03
CA GLY A 362 31.64 1.24 8.23
C GLY A 362 32.38 2.05 9.27
N ALA A 363 31.62 2.75 10.11
CA ALA A 363 32.19 3.36 11.28
C ALA A 363 32.76 2.19 12.09
N GLN A 364 34.09 2.02 12.03
CA GLN A 364 34.80 1.14 12.94
C GLN A 364 34.21 1.40 14.31
N VAL A 365 33.55 0.39 14.86
CA VAL A 365 33.03 0.41 16.22
C VAL A 365 34.25 0.60 17.12
N ARG A 366 34.63 1.86 17.37
CA ARG A 366 35.46 2.22 18.51
C ARG A 366 34.54 1.98 19.69
N MET A 367 34.68 0.81 20.30
CA MET A 367 34.17 0.59 21.64
C MET A 367 34.76 1.68 22.54
N GLY A 368 34.00 2.75 22.74
CA GLY A 368 34.22 3.63 23.88
C GLY A 368 34.02 2.81 25.15
N PRO A 369 34.83 3.01 26.20
CA PRO A 369 34.63 2.31 27.46
C PRO A 369 33.20 2.58 27.94
N CYS A 370 32.49 1.51 28.33
CA CYS A 370 31.14 1.61 28.88
C CYS A 370 31.10 2.71 29.96
N PRO A 371 30.13 3.65 29.91
CA PRO A 371 30.01 4.70 30.92
C PRO A 371 29.48 4.18 32.27
N TYR A 372 29.27 2.87 32.40
CA TYR A 372 28.93 2.24 33.66
C TYR A 372 30.18 1.61 34.27
N PRO A 373 30.67 2.09 35.43
CA PRO A 373 31.63 1.31 36.21
C PRO A 373 30.95 -0.04 36.53
N ALA A 374 31.67 -1.13 36.28
CA ALA A 374 31.24 -2.46 36.65
C ALA A 374 30.81 -2.45 38.12
N LEU A 375 29.51 -2.62 38.38
CA LEU A 375 29.05 -2.83 39.75
C LEU A 375 29.78 -4.05 40.29
N PRO A 376 30.47 -3.96 41.45
CA PRO A 376 31.04 -5.14 42.06
C PRO A 376 29.91 -6.12 42.35
N LEU A 377 30.01 -7.32 41.77
CA LEU A 377 29.15 -8.45 42.10
C LEU A 377 29.16 -8.63 43.61
N ARG A 378 28.06 -8.25 44.28
CA ARG A 378 27.88 -8.56 45.69
C ARG A 378 27.90 -10.09 45.83
N PRO A 379 28.74 -10.66 46.72
CA PRO A 379 28.63 -12.07 47.04
C PRO A 379 27.23 -12.35 47.58
N ALA A 380 26.63 -13.45 47.13
CA ALA A 380 25.32 -13.90 47.58
C ALA A 380 25.29 -13.94 49.11
N ARG A 381 24.30 -13.26 49.71
CA ARG A 381 24.07 -13.34 51.16
C ARG A 381 23.78 -14.80 51.54
N PRO A 382 24.41 -15.35 52.59
CA PRO A 382 24.01 -16.64 53.12
C PRO A 382 22.57 -16.56 53.64
N ALA A 383 21.79 -17.60 53.35
CA ALA A 383 20.41 -17.72 53.80
C ALA A 383 20.36 -17.76 55.33
N ASN A 384 19.55 -16.87 55.94
CA ASN A 384 19.29 -16.87 57.38
C ASN A 384 18.22 -17.94 57.71
N PRO A 385 18.34 -18.68 58.81
CA PRO A 385 17.46 -19.82 59.10
C PRO A 385 16.11 -19.38 59.68
N ALA A 386 15.07 -20.11 59.26
CA ALA A 386 13.76 -20.37 59.88
C ALA A 386 13.16 -19.33 60.86
N GLY A 387 12.10 -18.65 60.41
CA GLY A 387 11.04 -18.13 61.29
C GLY A 387 9.82 -19.06 61.29
N PRO A 388 8.98 -19.07 62.35
CA PRO A 388 7.87 -20.02 62.53
C PRO A 388 6.66 -19.73 61.63
N PRO A 389 5.73 -20.70 61.43
CA PRO A 389 4.80 -20.71 60.31
C PRO A 389 3.53 -19.89 60.60
N GLY A 390 3.02 -19.19 59.59
CA GLY A 390 1.74 -18.50 59.59
C GLY A 390 1.08 -18.58 58.21
N ASP A 391 -0.20 -18.93 58.22
CA ASP A 391 -1.02 -19.49 57.13
C ASP A 391 -1.14 -18.67 55.84
N HIS A 392 -0.98 -19.33 54.69
CA HIS A 392 -1.66 -18.96 53.44
C HIS A 392 -1.92 -20.18 52.54
N PRO A 393 -3.01 -20.16 51.74
CA PRO A 393 -3.73 -21.35 51.29
C PRO A 393 -3.05 -22.12 50.14
N THR A 394 -3.24 -23.44 50.19
CA THR A 394 -2.73 -24.49 49.31
C THR A 394 -3.34 -24.47 47.90
N ILE A 395 -2.48 -24.49 46.86
CA ILE A 395 -2.82 -24.97 45.52
C ILE A 395 -2.09 -26.31 45.31
N PRO A 396 -2.76 -27.40 44.90
CA PRO A 396 -2.18 -28.74 44.89
C PRO A 396 -1.22 -28.95 43.71
N THR A 397 -0.06 -29.52 44.01
CA THR A 397 0.89 -30.07 43.02
C THR A 397 0.61 -31.56 42.79
N PRO A 398 0.71 -32.09 41.56
CA PRO A 398 0.64 -33.53 41.33
C PRO A 398 2.01 -34.20 41.55
N ARG A 399 2.02 -35.30 42.32
CA ARG A 399 3.19 -36.16 42.58
C ARG A 399 3.46 -37.14 41.42
N PRO A 400 4.72 -37.61 41.23
CA PRO A 400 5.12 -38.48 40.12
C PRO A 400 5.19 -39.99 40.47
N GLY A 401 5.00 -40.83 39.44
CA GLY A 401 5.25 -42.29 39.39
C GLY A 401 3.97 -43.11 39.17
N ARG A 402 3.83 -44.07 38.23
CA ARG A 402 4.76 -44.87 37.41
C ARG A 402 4.06 -45.39 36.13
N SER A 403 4.90 -45.78 35.16
CA SER A 403 4.77 -46.82 34.11
C SER A 403 3.88 -46.61 32.87
N ALA A 404 4.52 -46.53 31.69
CA ALA A 404 4.47 -47.54 30.61
C ALA A 404 5.27 -47.05 29.37
N ARG A 405 6.47 -47.60 29.12
CA ARG A 405 6.88 -48.37 27.92
C ARG A 405 6.34 -47.89 26.56
N TYR A 406 7.21 -47.40 25.66
CA TYR A 406 7.75 -48.10 24.46
C TYR A 406 8.76 -47.16 23.71
N PRO A 407 9.67 -47.70 22.87
CA PRO A 407 11.01 -47.16 22.62
C PRO A 407 11.20 -46.52 21.23
N ALA A 408 12.41 -46.00 21.05
CA ALA A 408 12.96 -45.45 19.83
C ALA A 408 13.36 -46.51 18.77
N SER A 409 13.37 -46.03 17.53
CA SER A 409 14.26 -46.38 16.41
C SER A 409 13.91 -47.52 15.43
N THR A 410 14.10 -47.16 14.16
CA THR A 410 14.52 -47.99 13.00
C THR A 410 13.42 -48.68 12.18
N VAL A 411 13.36 -48.36 10.88
CA VAL A 411 13.58 -49.31 9.75
C VAL A 411 13.18 -48.65 8.41
N LEU A 412 14.16 -48.60 7.50
CA LEU A 412 13.99 -48.46 6.05
C LEU A 412 13.08 -49.58 5.49
N ARG A 413 12.15 -49.25 4.58
CA ARG A 413 12.13 -49.77 3.18
C ARG A 413 10.81 -49.47 2.44
N ARG A 414 11.00 -48.92 1.24
CA ARG A 414 10.34 -49.25 -0.06
C ARG A 414 8.90 -49.77 -0.04
N ARG A 415 8.02 -49.06 -0.78
CA ARG A 415 7.37 -49.52 -2.03
C ARG A 415 6.40 -48.44 -2.53
N ARG A 416 6.67 -47.88 -3.71
CA ARG A 416 5.99 -48.15 -5.01
C ARG A 416 4.98 -47.05 -5.39
N THR A 417 5.39 -46.27 -6.39
CA THR A 417 4.61 -45.89 -7.58
C THR A 417 3.11 -45.66 -7.36
N ARG A 418 2.71 -44.41 -7.17
CA ARG A 418 1.36 -43.95 -7.52
C ARG A 418 1.46 -43.07 -8.77
N THR A 419 1.00 -43.66 -9.87
CA THR A 419 0.62 -43.03 -11.14
C THR A 419 -0.33 -41.86 -10.89
N PRO A 420 -0.19 -40.71 -11.57
CA PRO A 420 -1.17 -39.63 -11.48
C PRO A 420 -2.46 -40.00 -12.25
N PRO A 421 -3.63 -39.52 -11.83
CA PRO A 421 -4.88 -39.83 -12.51
C PRO A 421 -4.92 -39.15 -13.88
N THR A 422 -5.28 -39.94 -14.90
CA THR A 422 -5.51 -39.52 -16.28
C THR A 422 -6.52 -38.38 -16.38
N ARG A 423 -6.11 -37.26 -16.98
CA ARG A 423 -6.99 -36.17 -17.44
C ARG A 423 -8.03 -36.74 -18.43
N ARG A 424 -9.30 -36.78 -18.03
CA ARG A 424 -10.42 -36.92 -18.99
C ARG A 424 -10.46 -35.64 -19.85
N ARG A 425 -10.40 -35.81 -21.17
CA ARG A 425 -10.62 -34.73 -22.15
C ARG A 425 -12.04 -34.15 -21.98
N PRO A 426 -12.23 -32.82 -22.01
CA PRO A 426 -13.57 -32.25 -22.06
C PRO A 426 -14.22 -32.56 -23.41
N ARG A 427 -15.51 -32.93 -23.39
CA ARG A 427 -16.33 -33.14 -24.60
C ARG A 427 -16.47 -31.82 -25.38
N PRO A 428 -16.49 -31.85 -26.72
CA PRO A 428 -16.72 -30.65 -27.52
C PRO A 428 -18.17 -30.15 -27.35
N PRO A 429 -18.42 -28.83 -27.46
CA PRO A 429 -19.76 -28.27 -27.39
C PRO A 429 -20.60 -28.69 -28.62
N PRO A 430 -21.93 -28.78 -28.49
CA PRO A 430 -22.80 -29.13 -29.61
C PRO A 430 -22.79 -28.02 -30.67
N ARG A 431 -22.74 -28.42 -31.95
CA ARG A 431 -22.78 -27.50 -33.11
C ARG A 431 -24.10 -26.71 -33.14
N PRO A 432 -24.08 -25.42 -33.53
CA PRO A 432 -25.30 -24.63 -33.65
C PRO A 432 -26.16 -25.12 -34.83
N ARG A 433 -27.46 -25.31 -34.56
CA ARG A 433 -28.47 -25.58 -35.60
C ARG A 433 -28.65 -24.32 -36.45
N THR A 434 -28.32 -24.43 -37.74
CA THR A 434 -28.63 -23.44 -38.78
C THR A 434 -30.14 -23.28 -38.92
N ARG A 435 -30.71 -22.16 -38.47
CA ARG A 435 -32.06 -21.72 -38.84
C ARG A 435 -32.00 -21.04 -40.21
N ARG A 436 -32.77 -21.56 -41.17
CA ARG A 436 -33.00 -20.93 -42.48
C ARG A 436 -33.75 -19.59 -42.30
N PRO A 437 -33.47 -18.56 -43.12
CA PRO A 437 -34.17 -17.29 -43.07
C PRO A 437 -35.55 -17.40 -43.74
N GLY A 438 -36.60 -16.97 -43.04
CA GLY A 438 -37.92 -16.72 -43.62
C GLY A 438 -38.04 -15.26 -44.10
N PRO A 439 -38.85 -14.96 -45.13
CA PRO A 439 -38.89 -13.65 -45.78
C PRO A 439 -39.69 -12.60 -44.99
N PRO A 440 -39.48 -11.29 -45.24
CA PRO A 440 -40.06 -10.21 -44.44
C PRO A 440 -41.49 -9.88 -44.89
N ARG A 441 -42.36 -9.48 -43.96
CA ARG A 441 -43.61 -8.80 -44.29
C ARG A 441 -43.81 -7.57 -43.41
N TRP A 442 -43.77 -6.42 -44.08
CA TRP A 442 -44.35 -5.16 -43.64
C TRP A 442 -45.86 -5.19 -43.83
N ALA A 443 -46.60 -4.53 -42.92
CA ALA A 443 -47.80 -3.70 -43.14
C ALA A 443 -48.81 -3.82 -41.97
N ALA A 444 -49.10 -2.67 -41.35
CA ALA A 444 -50.33 -2.43 -40.58
C ALA A 444 -51.52 -2.22 -41.54
N PRO A 445 -52.80 -2.33 -41.10
CA PRO A 445 -53.49 -1.21 -40.44
C PRO A 445 -54.52 -1.59 -39.33
N ARG A 446 -54.93 -0.58 -38.54
CA ARG A 446 -56.07 -0.53 -37.57
C ARG A 446 -57.44 -0.38 -38.30
N PRO A 447 -58.62 -0.10 -37.67
CA PRO A 447 -59.13 -0.18 -36.27
C PRO A 447 -60.54 -0.84 -36.12
N GLY A 448 -61.04 -1.01 -34.88
CA GLY A 448 -62.49 -1.17 -34.59
C GLY A 448 -62.82 -1.72 -33.18
N GLY A 449 -63.53 -0.93 -32.34
CA GLY A 449 -64.18 -1.38 -31.08
C GLY A 449 -65.65 -1.82 -31.32
N PRO A 450 -66.56 -1.93 -30.30
CA PRO A 450 -66.48 -1.64 -28.85
C PRO A 450 -66.92 -2.83 -27.92
N GLY A 451 -66.92 -2.61 -26.58
CA GLY A 451 -67.16 -3.58 -25.47
C GLY A 451 -68.61 -4.10 -25.27
N PRO A 452 -69.13 -4.47 -24.05
CA PRO A 452 -68.63 -4.19 -22.67
C PRO A 452 -68.84 -5.33 -21.60
N GLY A 453 -68.49 -5.04 -20.33
CA GLY A 453 -69.01 -5.67 -19.09
C GLY A 453 -67.99 -6.51 -18.30
N GLY A 454 -67.80 -6.43 -16.98
CA GLY A 454 -68.38 -5.65 -15.89
C GLY A 454 -67.89 -6.22 -14.53
N GLY A 455 -67.89 -5.40 -13.46
CA GLY A 455 -67.84 -5.83 -12.04
C GLY A 455 -66.45 -5.76 -11.36
N ARG A 456 -66.08 -4.71 -10.62
CA ARG A 456 -66.45 -4.25 -9.25
C ARG A 456 -65.73 -4.97 -8.08
N ARG A 457 -65.11 -4.12 -7.24
CA ARG A 457 -64.84 -4.17 -5.77
C ARG A 457 -63.44 -4.57 -5.25
N SER A 458 -62.68 -3.56 -4.84
CA SER A 458 -61.83 -3.50 -3.62
C SER A 458 -62.72 -3.28 -2.36
N PRO A 459 -62.25 -3.14 -1.08
CA PRO A 459 -60.87 -3.05 -0.56
C PRO A 459 -60.59 -3.84 0.75
N GLY A 460 -59.35 -3.82 1.25
CA GLY A 460 -59.02 -4.34 2.59
C GLY A 460 -57.63 -3.92 3.08
N THR A 461 -57.61 -3.00 4.04
CA THR A 461 -56.48 -2.42 4.77
C THR A 461 -55.96 -3.34 5.89
N GLY A 462 -54.64 -3.33 6.15
CA GLY A 462 -54.04 -3.92 7.35
C GLY A 462 -52.54 -3.62 7.48
N THR A 463 -52.18 -2.79 8.45
CA THR A 463 -50.84 -2.35 8.88
C THR A 463 -50.13 -3.38 9.79
N PRO A 464 -48.85 -3.18 10.21
CA PRO A 464 -47.83 -4.22 10.29
C PRO A 464 -47.61 -4.81 11.71
N THR A 465 -46.98 -5.98 11.77
CA THR A 465 -46.46 -6.58 13.01
C THR A 465 -44.94 -6.75 12.96
N ALA A 466 -44.30 -6.26 14.01
CA ALA A 466 -42.86 -6.31 14.27
C ALA A 466 -42.44 -7.58 15.02
N ALA A 467 -41.10 -7.77 15.09
CA ALA A 467 -40.30 -8.58 16.02
C ALA A 467 -39.84 -9.99 15.57
N ARG A 468 -38.54 -10.16 15.30
CA ARG A 468 -37.47 -10.51 16.28
C ARG A 468 -36.09 -10.65 15.58
N PRO A 469 -34.98 -10.19 16.20
CA PRO A 469 -33.62 -10.47 15.74
C PRO A 469 -33.03 -11.73 16.40
N PRO A 470 -32.03 -12.41 15.79
CA PRO A 470 -31.29 -13.48 16.43
C PRO A 470 -30.20 -12.95 17.39
N PRO A 471 -29.72 -13.78 18.36
CA PRO A 471 -29.07 -13.31 19.58
C PRO A 471 -27.59 -12.99 19.43
N ARG A 472 -27.14 -12.07 20.30
CA ARG A 472 -25.75 -11.74 20.60
C ARG A 472 -25.06 -12.92 21.32
N ALA A 473 -23.87 -13.28 20.86
CA ALA A 473 -22.87 -13.98 21.67
C ALA A 473 -21.79 -12.98 22.07
N ALA A 474 -21.60 -12.85 23.38
CA ALA A 474 -20.50 -12.13 24.01
C ALA A 474 -19.31 -13.09 24.20
N GLY A 475 -18.09 -12.56 24.21
CA GLY A 475 -17.02 -13.13 25.02
C GLY A 475 -15.60 -13.15 24.43
N CYS A 476 -14.73 -12.43 25.12
CA CYS A 476 -13.29 -12.68 25.33
C CYS A 476 -12.30 -12.11 24.32
N GLY A 477 -11.57 -11.10 24.81
CA GLY A 477 -10.27 -10.70 24.28
C GLY A 477 -9.14 -11.61 24.75
N CYS A 478 -8.05 -11.52 24.01
CA CYS A 478 -6.64 -11.49 24.41
C CYS A 478 -5.89 -10.83 23.25
#